data_AF-A0A960MY30-F1
#
_entry.id   AF-A0A960MY30-F1
#
_cell.length_a   1.000
_cell.length_b   1.000
_cell.length_c   1.000
_cell.angle_alpha   90.00
_cell.angle_beta   90.00
_cell.angle_gamma   90.00
#
_symmetry.space_group_name_H-M   'P 1'
#
loop_
_entity.id
_entity.type
_entity.pdbx_description
1 polymer ?
#
loop_
_entity_poly.entity_id
_entity_poly.type
_entity_poly.pdbx_seq_one_letter_code
_entity_poly.pdbx_strand_id
1 'polypeptide(L)'
;ILRATTEEVNGVWQGACYPFREGLATGIMNVEFTPQGQLIAGGFTTNRQWPVRGESPFAIQRIDWTGEVPFEIREINIRPSGFRISFTRPVDPGTAAKSATYLLSTYTHIYAAGYGSPEVDQTTPQVVKAEVSADGLEVNLTIDGIQEGHIHDFDLSALRDREGHRLLHAKAYYTVNEIPSGNRQ
;
A
#
# COMPACT_ATOMS: atom_id res chain seq x y z
N ILE A 1 -3.81 3.46 11.39
CA ILE A 1 -4.63 4.00 10.29
C ILE A 1 -4.00 3.58 8.98
N LEU A 2 -4.81 3.07 8.07
CA LEU A 2 -4.42 2.76 6.69
C LEU A 2 -5.10 3.77 5.77
N ARG A 3 -4.50 3.99 4.60
CA ARG A 3 -5.18 4.63 3.47
C ARG A 3 -5.32 3.59 2.35
N ALA A 4 -6.32 3.77 1.50
CA ALA A 4 -6.56 2.89 0.37
C ALA A 4 -6.75 3.71 -0.90
N THR A 5 -6.34 3.14 -2.02
CA THR A 5 -6.66 3.63 -3.37
C THR A 5 -7.36 2.52 -4.11
N THR A 6 -8.40 2.86 -4.88
CA THR A 6 -9.19 1.91 -5.64
C THR A 6 -9.17 2.23 -7.12
N GLU A 7 -9.28 1.21 -7.95
CA GLU A 7 -9.48 1.31 -9.38
C GLU A 7 -10.50 0.27 -9.86
N GLU A 8 -11.16 0.57 -10.96
CA GLU A 8 -12.11 -0.34 -11.61
C GLU A 8 -11.42 -0.98 -12.83
N VAL A 9 -11.31 -2.32 -12.82
CA VAL A 9 -10.71 -3.11 -13.90
C VAL A 9 -11.71 -4.14 -14.36
N ASN A 10 -12.02 -4.15 -15.66
CA ASN A 10 -13.02 -5.05 -16.26
C ASN A 10 -14.39 -5.03 -15.52
N GLY A 11 -14.77 -3.90 -14.91
CA GLY A 11 -16.01 -3.75 -14.13
C GLY A 11 -15.92 -4.23 -12.68
N VAL A 12 -14.73 -4.62 -12.20
CA VAL A 12 -14.47 -5.08 -10.84
C VAL A 12 -13.63 -4.04 -10.09
N TRP A 13 -14.12 -3.63 -8.91
CA TRP A 13 -13.36 -2.76 -8.02
C TRP A 13 -12.30 -3.55 -7.27
N GLN A 14 -11.08 -3.02 -7.29
CA GLN A 14 -9.91 -3.56 -6.60
C GLN A 14 -8.96 -2.42 -6.25
N GLY A 15 -7.83 -2.71 -5.62
CA GLY A 15 -6.87 -1.67 -5.28
C GLY A 15 -5.89 -2.07 -4.21
N ALA A 16 -5.30 -1.05 -3.58
CA ALA A 16 -4.24 -1.23 -2.61
C ALA A 16 -4.47 -0.46 -1.30
N CYS A 17 -3.97 -1.06 -0.22
CA CYS A 17 -3.89 -0.49 1.11
C CYS A 17 -2.44 -0.16 1.47
N TYR A 18 -2.25 0.94 2.17
CA TYR A 18 -0.96 1.44 2.63
C TYR A 18 -1.03 1.83 4.09
N PRO A 19 0.04 1.59 4.88
CA PRO A 19 0.20 2.26 6.16
C PRO A 19 0.12 3.79 5.97
N PHE A 20 -0.50 4.47 6.94
CA PHE A 20 -0.66 5.93 6.89
C PHE A 20 -0.25 6.60 8.20
N ARG A 21 -0.79 6.12 9.34
CA ARG A 21 -0.40 6.63 10.65
C ARG A 21 -0.49 5.58 11.75
N GLU A 22 0.53 5.58 12.60
CA GLU A 22 0.64 4.78 13.81
C GLU A 22 0.98 5.63 15.04
N GLY A 23 1.19 4.98 16.19
CA GLY A 23 1.52 5.66 17.45
C GLY A 23 0.34 6.40 18.09
N LEU A 24 -0.88 5.97 17.80
CA LEU A 24 -2.09 6.53 18.41
C LEU A 24 -2.36 5.89 19.77
N ALA A 25 -2.93 6.68 20.67
CA ALA A 25 -3.10 6.38 22.08
C ALA A 25 -4.17 5.32 22.35
N THR A 26 -5.08 5.06 21.42
CA THR A 26 -6.18 4.10 21.60
C THR A 26 -6.41 3.22 20.37
N GLY A 27 -7.20 2.15 20.54
CA GLY A 27 -7.72 1.35 19.44
C GLY A 27 -8.63 2.18 18.54
N ILE A 28 -8.25 2.34 17.27
CA ILE A 28 -8.96 3.22 16.34
C ILE A 28 -10.11 2.46 15.68
N MET A 29 -11.31 3.02 15.77
CA MET A 29 -12.49 2.51 15.08
C MET A 29 -13.13 3.52 14.15
N ASN A 30 -12.93 4.81 14.41
CA ASN A 30 -13.48 5.88 13.59
C ASN A 30 -12.38 6.88 13.27
N VAL A 31 -12.43 7.38 12.04
CA VAL A 31 -11.61 8.49 11.57
C VAL A 31 -12.50 9.43 10.76
N GLU A 32 -12.29 10.73 10.88
CA GLU A 32 -13.03 11.75 10.14
C GLU A 32 -12.13 12.95 9.84
N PHE A 33 -12.17 13.44 8.60
CA PHE A 33 -11.51 14.70 8.27
C PHE A 33 -12.39 15.88 8.66
N THR A 34 -11.83 16.82 9.41
CA THR A 34 -12.44 18.13 9.60
C THR A 34 -12.50 18.90 8.28
N PRO A 35 -13.39 19.90 8.13
CA PRO A 35 -13.39 20.77 6.96
C PRO A 35 -12.08 21.53 6.73
N GLN A 36 -11.23 21.64 7.75
CA GLN A 36 -9.91 22.27 7.70
C GLN A 36 -8.78 21.27 7.35
N GLY A 37 -9.09 19.99 7.09
CA GLY A 37 -8.14 18.97 6.66
C GLY A 37 -7.40 18.23 7.78
N GLN A 38 -7.76 18.48 9.04
CA GLN A 38 -7.22 17.75 10.19
C GLN A 38 -7.93 16.40 10.30
N LEU A 39 -7.20 15.34 10.62
CA LEU A 39 -7.79 14.01 10.81
C LEU A 39 -8.08 13.77 12.29
N ILE A 40 -9.35 13.59 12.63
CA ILE A 40 -9.78 13.16 13.95
C ILE A 40 -9.79 11.63 13.97
N ALA A 41 -9.15 11.04 14.96
CA ALA A 41 -9.10 9.60 15.17
C ALA A 41 -9.56 9.26 16.60
N GLY A 42 -10.41 8.26 16.72
CA GLY A 42 -10.94 7.83 18.00
C GLY A 42 -11.44 6.40 17.97
N GLY A 43 -11.68 5.87 19.15
CA GLY A 43 -12.25 4.55 19.32
C GLY A 43 -12.22 4.16 20.78
N PHE A 44 -12.07 2.87 21.04
CA PHE A 44 -12.08 2.35 22.39
C PHE A 44 -11.06 1.24 22.56
N THR A 45 -10.65 1.07 23.80
CA THR A 45 -9.77 0.00 24.23
C THR A 45 -10.60 -1.26 24.45
N THR A 46 -10.38 -2.31 23.64
CA THR A 46 -10.86 -3.65 23.97
C THR A 46 -9.72 -4.54 24.41
N ASN A 47 -9.13 -4.26 25.56
CA ASN A 47 -8.04 -5.09 26.10
C ASN A 47 -8.41 -6.58 26.35
N ARG A 48 -9.69 -6.96 26.22
CA ARG A 48 -10.18 -8.33 26.43
C ARG A 48 -10.54 -9.12 25.16
N GLN A 49 -10.79 -8.47 24.03
CA GLN A 49 -11.33 -9.14 22.83
C GLN A 49 -10.48 -8.90 21.59
N TRP A 50 -9.89 -7.70 21.46
CA TRP A 50 -9.03 -7.34 20.35
C TRP A 50 -7.80 -6.62 20.88
N PRO A 51 -6.62 -7.25 20.84
CA PRO A 51 -5.38 -6.59 21.19
C PRO A 51 -5.21 -5.33 20.32
N VAL A 52 -5.04 -4.20 20.98
CA VAL A 52 -4.81 -2.90 20.32
C VAL A 52 -3.47 -2.35 20.79
N ARG A 53 -2.76 -1.63 19.90
CA ARG A 53 -1.47 -1.03 20.25
C ARG A 53 -1.59 0.18 21.18
N GLY A 54 -2.71 0.89 21.12
CA GLY A 54 -3.02 2.02 21.99
C GLY A 54 -3.99 1.62 23.09
N GLU A 55 -3.61 1.83 24.35
CA GLU A 55 -4.34 1.36 25.54
C GLU A 55 -5.02 2.47 26.35
N SER A 56 -4.95 3.73 25.89
CA SER A 56 -5.58 4.85 26.59
C SER A 56 -7.10 4.81 26.41
N PRO A 57 -7.88 4.75 27.50
CA PRO A 57 -9.34 4.77 27.41
C PRO A 57 -9.82 6.17 27.02
N PHE A 58 -10.95 6.22 26.28
CA PHE A 58 -11.64 7.47 25.91
C PHE A 58 -10.80 8.50 25.13
N ALA A 59 -9.72 8.08 24.47
CA ALA A 59 -8.87 9.01 23.73
C ALA A 59 -9.51 9.42 22.39
N ILE A 60 -9.55 10.73 22.15
CA ILE A 60 -9.79 11.33 20.84
C ILE A 60 -8.53 12.11 20.49
N GLN A 61 -7.97 11.85 19.31
CA GLN A 61 -6.75 12.50 18.85
C GLN A 61 -6.99 13.22 17.54
N ARG A 62 -6.40 14.40 17.42
CA ARG A 62 -6.32 15.14 16.18
C ARG A 62 -4.91 14.97 15.60
N ILE A 63 -4.84 14.68 14.32
CA ILE A 63 -3.61 14.63 13.54
C ILE A 63 -3.60 15.88 12.65
N ASP A 64 -2.65 16.76 12.94
CA ASP A 64 -2.40 17.98 12.16
C ASP A 64 -1.31 17.70 11.12
N TRP A 65 -1.53 18.11 9.87
CA TRP A 65 -0.50 18.03 8.84
C TRP A 65 0.61 19.06 9.11
N THR A 66 1.86 18.64 8.98
CA THR A 66 3.03 19.48 9.23
C THR A 66 3.29 20.52 8.14
N GLY A 67 2.63 20.42 6.99
CA GLY A 67 2.93 21.21 5.80
C GLY A 67 4.01 20.60 4.90
N GLU A 68 4.66 19.52 5.35
CA GLU A 68 5.70 18.84 4.60
C GLU A 68 5.16 17.57 3.94
N VAL A 69 5.45 17.40 2.66
CA VAL A 69 5.10 16.17 1.91
C VAL A 69 6.30 15.22 1.97
N PRO A 70 6.23 14.06 2.63
CA PRO A 70 7.33 13.10 2.68
C PRO A 70 7.51 12.38 1.34
N PHE A 71 8.62 11.67 1.16
CA PHE A 71 8.74 10.66 0.10
C PHE A 71 7.89 9.43 0.48
N GLU A 72 6.85 9.18 -0.32
CA GLU A 72 5.82 8.20 -0.01
C GLU A 72 5.22 7.62 -1.30
N ILE A 73 4.64 6.41 -1.20
CA ILE A 73 3.85 5.82 -2.27
C ILE A 73 2.58 6.65 -2.43
N ARG A 74 2.27 7.19 -3.61
CA ARG A 74 0.99 7.86 -3.84
C ARG A 74 -0.11 6.83 -4.08
N GLU A 75 0.10 5.94 -5.03
CA GLU A 75 -0.84 4.88 -5.43
C GLU A 75 -0.09 3.78 -6.19
N ILE A 76 -0.73 2.61 -6.28
CA ILE A 76 -0.28 1.46 -7.05
C ILE A 76 -1.46 1.04 -7.91
N ASN A 77 -1.22 0.92 -9.20
CA ASN A 77 -2.23 0.45 -10.13
C ASN A 77 -1.77 -0.75 -10.95
N ILE A 78 -2.68 -1.69 -11.20
CA ILE A 78 -2.36 -2.84 -12.05
C ILE A 78 -2.29 -2.45 -13.53
N ARG A 79 -1.39 -3.08 -14.26
CA ARG A 79 -1.21 -2.94 -15.71
C ARG A 79 -1.20 -4.35 -16.33
N PRO A 80 -1.42 -4.47 -17.66
CA PRO A 80 -1.47 -5.79 -18.31
C PRO A 80 -0.25 -6.69 -18.05
N SER A 81 0.92 -6.10 -17.82
CA SER A 81 2.18 -6.81 -17.60
C SER A 81 2.78 -6.62 -16.21
N GLY A 82 2.07 -6.01 -15.26
CA GLY A 82 2.63 -5.71 -13.93
C GLY A 82 1.89 -4.58 -13.21
N PHE A 83 2.64 -3.64 -12.64
CA PHE A 83 2.08 -2.56 -11.84
C PHE A 83 2.76 -1.24 -12.13
N ARG A 84 2.01 -0.15 -12.05
CA ARG A 84 2.55 1.20 -11.97
C ARG A 84 2.52 1.66 -10.52
N ILE A 85 3.66 2.12 -10.02
CA ILE A 85 3.76 2.75 -8.70
C ILE A 85 4.00 4.24 -8.90
N SER A 86 3.12 5.06 -8.34
CA SER A 86 3.27 6.52 -8.33
C SER A 86 3.77 6.97 -6.96
N PHE A 87 4.56 8.04 -6.90
CA PHE A 87 5.18 8.57 -5.69
C PHE A 87 4.84 10.04 -5.47
N THR A 88 4.98 10.50 -4.22
CA THR A 88 4.80 11.91 -3.84
C THR A 88 6.01 12.79 -4.15
N ARG A 89 7.18 12.19 -4.34
CA ARG A 89 8.44 12.84 -4.72
C ARG A 89 9.17 12.00 -5.77
N PRO A 90 10.02 12.61 -6.62
CA PRO A 90 10.79 11.87 -7.61
C PRO A 90 11.72 10.83 -6.98
N VAL A 91 11.62 9.59 -7.44
CA VAL A 91 12.53 8.50 -7.06
C VAL A 91 13.93 8.75 -7.60
N ASP A 92 14.94 8.19 -6.92
CA ASP A 92 16.28 8.06 -7.47
C ASP A 92 16.28 7.02 -8.60
N PRO A 93 16.59 7.40 -9.86
CA PRO A 93 16.57 6.46 -10.99
C PRO A 93 17.59 5.32 -10.84
N GLY A 94 18.72 5.57 -10.15
CA GLY A 94 19.77 4.57 -9.99
C GLY A 94 19.37 3.38 -9.12
N THR A 95 18.52 3.61 -8.13
CA THR A 95 17.91 2.55 -7.31
C THR A 95 16.60 2.05 -7.93
N ALA A 96 15.72 2.93 -8.40
CA ALA A 96 14.40 2.58 -8.91
C ALA A 96 14.41 1.84 -10.27
N ALA A 97 15.45 1.96 -11.09
CA ALA A 97 15.55 1.20 -12.34
C ALA A 97 16.00 -0.26 -12.13
N LYS A 98 16.39 -0.64 -10.91
CA LYS A 98 16.86 -2.00 -10.60
C LYS A 98 15.67 -2.86 -10.16
N SER A 99 15.39 -3.93 -10.90
CA SER A 99 14.29 -4.83 -10.56
C SER A 99 14.43 -5.46 -9.15
N ALA A 100 15.67 -5.73 -8.71
CA ALA A 100 15.97 -6.27 -7.38
C ALA A 100 15.61 -5.32 -6.20
N THR A 101 15.29 -4.05 -6.48
CA THR A 101 14.81 -3.07 -5.50
C THR A 101 13.40 -3.38 -5.02
N TYR A 102 12.64 -4.15 -5.80
CA TYR A 102 11.24 -4.44 -5.58
C TYR A 102 11.09 -5.91 -5.19
N LEU A 103 10.67 -6.15 -3.95
CA LEU A 103 10.38 -7.50 -3.47
C LEU A 103 8.87 -7.67 -3.37
N LEU A 104 8.38 -8.78 -3.91
CA LEU A 104 6.97 -9.14 -3.87
C LEU A 104 6.80 -10.56 -3.33
N SER A 105 5.80 -10.72 -2.48
CA SER A 105 5.17 -12.01 -2.21
C SER A 105 3.70 -11.92 -2.53
N THR A 106 3.07 -13.06 -2.81
CA THR A 106 1.62 -13.15 -2.89
C THR A 106 1.10 -14.16 -1.91
N TYR A 107 -0.15 -14.00 -1.51
CA TYR A 107 -0.90 -14.96 -0.74
C TYR A 107 -2.39 -14.71 -0.92
N THR A 108 -3.21 -15.69 -0.54
CA THR A 108 -4.65 -15.51 -0.39
C THR A 108 -5.10 -16.02 0.98
N HIS A 109 -6.38 -15.87 1.28
CA HIS A 109 -6.98 -16.38 2.49
C HIS A 109 -8.08 -17.39 2.14
N ILE A 110 -8.30 -18.35 3.04
CA ILE A 110 -9.43 -19.27 2.92
C ILE A 110 -10.70 -18.46 3.23
N TYR A 111 -11.59 -18.34 2.25
CA TYR A 111 -12.90 -17.74 2.43
C TYR A 111 -13.84 -18.73 3.13
N ALA A 112 -13.96 -18.59 4.45
CA ALA A 112 -14.80 -19.43 5.30
C ALA A 112 -15.59 -18.58 6.31
N ALA A 113 -16.68 -19.12 6.83
CA ALA A 113 -17.54 -18.42 7.80
C ALA A 113 -16.88 -18.23 9.18
N GLY A 114 -15.83 -19.00 9.49
CA GLY A 114 -15.09 -18.90 10.74
C GLY A 114 -14.36 -17.56 10.88
N TYR A 115 -14.20 -17.10 12.13
CA TYR A 115 -13.47 -15.88 12.40
C TYR A 115 -11.95 -16.10 12.25
N GLY A 116 -11.33 -15.28 11.41
CA GLY A 116 -9.90 -15.39 11.06
C GLY A 116 -9.64 -16.38 9.93
N SER A 117 -8.53 -16.17 9.22
CA SER A 117 -8.10 -17.07 8.15
C SER A 117 -6.58 -17.00 8.02
N PRO A 118 -5.86 -18.13 7.95
CA PRO A 118 -4.43 -18.12 7.71
C PRO A 118 -4.13 -17.60 6.30
N GLU A 119 -2.92 -17.09 6.10
CA GLU A 119 -2.37 -16.89 4.75
C GLU A 119 -2.09 -18.27 4.14
N VAL A 120 -2.50 -18.46 2.89
CA VAL A 120 -2.30 -19.69 2.11
C VAL A 120 -1.87 -19.34 0.68
N ASP A 121 -1.41 -20.36 -0.05
CA ASP A 121 -1.02 -20.25 -1.47
C ASP A 121 0.05 -19.16 -1.74
N GLN A 122 1.12 -19.20 -0.94
CA GLN A 122 2.18 -18.22 -1.03
C GLN A 122 3.01 -18.41 -2.30
N THR A 123 3.22 -17.32 -3.05
CA THR A 123 4.14 -17.31 -4.20
C THR A 123 5.08 -16.10 -4.14
N THR A 124 6.10 -16.08 -5.00
CA THR A 124 7.10 -15.00 -5.05
C THR A 124 7.27 -14.51 -6.50
N PRO A 125 6.37 -13.64 -6.98
CA PRO A 125 6.48 -13.04 -8.30
C PRO A 125 7.80 -12.29 -8.45
N GLN A 126 8.33 -12.25 -9.68
CA GLN A 126 9.61 -11.60 -9.95
C GLN A 126 9.40 -10.33 -10.75
N VAL A 127 9.95 -9.22 -10.27
CA VAL A 127 10.07 -8.02 -11.09
C VAL A 127 11.16 -8.28 -12.12
N VAL A 128 10.80 -8.27 -13.40
CA VAL A 128 11.74 -8.50 -14.50
C VAL A 128 12.23 -7.21 -15.11
N LYS A 129 11.44 -6.13 -15.01
CA LYS A 129 11.78 -4.81 -15.51
C LYS A 129 11.19 -3.72 -14.64
N ALA A 130 11.94 -2.64 -14.41
CA ALA A 130 11.47 -1.43 -13.73
C ALA A 130 11.83 -0.21 -14.58
N GLU A 131 10.81 0.52 -15.02
CA GLU A 131 10.95 1.67 -15.91
C GLU A 131 10.51 2.95 -15.20
N VAL A 132 11.49 3.80 -14.89
CA VAL A 132 11.26 5.08 -14.24
C VAL A 132 10.81 6.11 -15.29
N SER A 133 9.72 6.80 -14.99
CA SER A 133 9.22 7.94 -15.76
C SER A 133 10.23 9.10 -15.82
N ALA A 134 10.10 9.98 -16.81
CA ALA A 134 11.04 11.10 -17.01
C ALA A 134 11.07 12.08 -15.83
N ASP A 135 9.93 12.33 -15.17
CA ASP A 135 9.84 13.17 -13.98
C ASP A 135 10.25 12.43 -12.70
N GLY A 136 10.38 11.10 -12.75
CA GLY A 136 10.70 10.22 -11.63
C GLY A 136 9.53 10.01 -10.67
N LEU A 137 8.32 10.44 -10.99
CA LEU A 137 7.15 10.30 -10.11
C LEU A 137 6.43 8.96 -10.27
N GLU A 138 6.72 8.23 -11.33
CA GLU A 138 6.17 6.91 -11.61
C GLU A 138 7.25 5.89 -11.93
N VAL A 139 7.03 4.64 -11.52
CA VAL A 139 7.77 3.48 -11.99
C VAL A 139 6.80 2.44 -12.53
N ASN A 140 7.00 2.00 -13.77
CA ASN A 140 6.28 0.89 -14.36
C ASN A 140 7.07 -0.40 -14.17
N LEU A 141 6.51 -1.32 -13.40
CA LEU A 141 7.06 -2.64 -13.14
C LEU A 141 6.45 -3.64 -14.13
N THR A 142 7.31 -4.41 -14.78
CA THR A 142 6.91 -5.66 -15.43
C THR A 142 7.15 -6.79 -14.44
N ILE A 143 6.12 -7.59 -14.19
CA ILE A 143 6.15 -8.66 -13.20
C ILE A 143 5.84 -9.98 -13.88
N ASP A 144 6.70 -10.96 -13.67
CA ASP A 144 6.45 -12.35 -14.00
C ASP A 144 5.80 -13.06 -12.81
N GLY A 145 4.70 -13.77 -13.06
CA GLY A 145 3.94 -14.49 -12.04
C GLY A 145 2.93 -13.66 -11.23
N ILE A 146 2.27 -12.66 -11.83
CA ILE A 146 1.09 -12.01 -11.20
C ILE A 146 0.01 -13.06 -10.92
N GLN A 147 -0.54 -13.07 -9.71
CA GLN A 147 -1.55 -14.05 -9.32
C GLN A 147 -2.94 -13.43 -9.12
N GLU A 148 -3.88 -13.79 -9.99
CA GLU A 148 -5.28 -13.41 -9.80
C GLU A 148 -5.86 -14.09 -8.53
N GLY A 149 -6.77 -13.41 -7.84
CA GLY A 149 -7.34 -13.83 -6.56
C GLY A 149 -6.41 -13.66 -5.35
N HIS A 150 -5.23 -13.06 -5.53
CA HIS A 150 -4.21 -12.92 -4.48
C HIS A 150 -3.95 -11.46 -4.08
N ILE A 151 -3.56 -11.31 -2.82
CA ILE A 151 -2.92 -10.11 -2.30
C ILE A 151 -1.46 -10.14 -2.74
N HIS A 152 -0.99 -9.05 -3.33
CA HIS A 152 0.40 -8.79 -3.65
C HIS A 152 0.96 -7.87 -2.57
N ASP A 153 1.87 -8.40 -1.76
CA ASP A 153 2.57 -7.67 -0.72
C ASP A 153 3.90 -7.14 -1.26
N PHE A 154 3.99 -5.82 -1.35
CA PHE A 154 5.18 -5.11 -1.80
C PHE A 154 6.07 -4.75 -0.60
N ASP A 155 7.36 -5.07 -0.71
CA ASP A 155 8.41 -4.46 0.09
C ASP A 155 9.28 -3.58 -0.80
N LEU A 156 9.20 -2.27 -0.52
CA LEU A 156 9.85 -1.20 -1.26
C LEU A 156 10.91 -0.48 -0.41
N SER A 157 11.39 -1.10 0.67
CA SER A 157 12.29 -0.50 1.67
C SER A 157 13.65 -0.06 1.10
N ALA A 158 14.04 -0.62 -0.04
CA ALA A 158 15.26 -0.25 -0.76
C ALA A 158 15.13 1.06 -1.56
N LEU A 159 13.92 1.55 -1.84
CA LEU A 159 13.71 2.78 -2.62
C LEU A 159 14.19 4.03 -1.89
N ARG A 160 14.72 4.97 -2.67
CA ARG A 160 15.11 6.31 -2.23
C ARG A 160 14.53 7.36 -3.17
N ASP A 161 14.29 8.56 -2.64
CA ASP A 161 14.11 9.74 -3.49
C ASP A 161 15.47 10.27 -3.98
N ARG A 162 15.45 11.27 -4.86
CA ARG A 162 16.66 11.91 -5.38
C ARG A 162 17.54 12.57 -4.31
N GLU A 163 16.99 12.85 -3.13
CA GLU A 163 17.68 13.44 -1.99
C GLU A 163 18.20 12.37 -1.01
N GLY A 164 17.93 11.09 -1.28
CA GLY A 164 18.36 9.96 -0.45
C GLY A 164 17.43 9.64 0.72
N HIS A 165 16.24 10.25 0.81
CA HIS A 165 15.23 9.91 1.80
C HIS A 165 14.64 8.53 1.54
N ARG A 166 14.30 7.82 2.62
CA ARG A 166 13.57 6.55 2.56
C ARG A 166 12.08 6.82 2.38
N LEU A 167 11.36 5.84 1.84
CA LEU A 167 9.90 5.83 1.94
C LEU A 167 9.49 5.91 3.41
N LEU A 168 8.53 6.79 3.71
CA LEU A 168 7.96 6.88 5.05
C LEU A 168 7.22 5.57 5.40
N HIS A 169 6.46 5.01 4.46
CA HIS A 169 5.91 3.66 4.56
C HIS A 169 6.32 2.80 3.36
N ALA A 170 7.12 1.77 3.62
CA ALA A 170 7.72 0.94 2.57
C ALA A 170 6.86 -0.28 2.15
N LYS A 171 5.69 -0.47 2.77
CA LYS A 171 4.80 -1.62 2.53
C LYS A 171 3.53 -1.17 1.81
N ALA A 172 3.06 -2.00 0.89
CA ALA A 172 1.76 -1.83 0.25
C ALA A 172 1.16 -3.21 -0.07
N TYR A 173 -0.16 -3.30 -0.04
CA TYR A 173 -0.89 -4.55 -0.25
C TYR A 173 -1.94 -4.33 -1.32
N TYR A 174 -1.79 -4.94 -2.49
CA TYR A 174 -2.73 -4.82 -3.60
C TYR A 174 -3.48 -6.14 -3.81
N THR A 175 -4.81 -6.13 -3.81
CA THR A 175 -5.59 -7.33 -4.18
C THR A 175 -5.88 -7.34 -5.67
N VAL A 176 -5.42 -8.37 -6.38
CA VAL A 176 -5.69 -8.56 -7.81
C VAL A 176 -6.89 -9.47 -7.97
N ASN A 177 -8.04 -8.90 -8.30
CA ASN A 177 -9.22 -9.63 -8.73
C ASN A 177 -9.26 -9.80 -10.25
N GLU A 178 -8.81 -8.79 -10.99
CA GLU A 178 -8.83 -8.75 -12.46
C GLU A 178 -7.54 -8.12 -12.99
N ILE A 179 -7.03 -8.66 -14.10
CA ILE A 179 -5.89 -8.09 -14.82
C ILE A 179 -6.41 -7.33 -16.05
N PRO A 180 -6.00 -6.06 -16.26
CA PRO A 180 -6.44 -5.30 -17.43
C PRO A 180 -6.04 -6.01 -18.71
N SER A 181 -6.98 -6.08 -19.66
CA SER A 181 -6.68 -6.58 -21.00
C SER A 181 -5.69 -5.63 -21.66
N GLY A 182 -4.47 -6.10 -21.95
CA GLY A 182 -3.58 -5.37 -22.84
C GLY A 182 -4.16 -5.38 -24.24
N ASN A 183 -4.33 -4.21 -24.87
CA ASN A 183 -4.37 -4.18 -26.33
C ASN A 183 -3.03 -4.79 -26.79
N ARG A 184 -3.07 -6.04 -27.25
CA ARG A 184 -1.97 -6.61 -28.04
C ARG A 184 -1.89 -5.77 -29.31
N GLN A 185 -0.98 -4.80 -29.34
CA GLN A 185 -0.45 -4.27 -30.59
C GLN A 185 0.80 -5.07 -30.95
#